data_AF-A0A0J7P115-F1
#
_entry.id   AF-A0A0J7P115-F1
#
_cell.length_a   1.000
_cell.length_b   1.000
_cell.length_c   1.000
_cell.angle_alpha   90.00
_cell.angle_beta   90.00
_cell.angle_gamma   90.00
#
_symmetry.space_group_name_H-M   'P 1'
#
loop_
_entity.id
_entity.type
_entity.pdbx_description
1 polymer ?
#
loop_
_entity_poly.entity_id
_entity_poly.type
_entity_poly.pdbx_seq_one_letter_code
_entity_poly.pdbx_strand_id
1 'polypeptide(L)'
;MSTILVTLLLELGNYNPLPIYQGSHEIVDPPKGREDEVIEEKQLMENLHRGKKALFISAGSLMNLILAFILLMIGYTIYPFKQDWNLAPTFINYGPVFEAVDVYNQKHPDNKIETDNIAEKRIEFHVHTKMSAMDGVSDASEYIKTVAQWGHKALAFTDHLNLQAYPEISAAAKKFPKLKVIYGVEMEMVSDFNIVQNANNENLNDLEYLVFDLETTGLSTNYHEIIEFGYVVVKNGTVIEQNTILIKPITPVSTHITELTNITNEMLVDKLSLKDEINNIKAIIANRVLVAHNANFDIGFLKAAFKKFDFPTLDNPVIDTLQLARVLKPELKYYRLGLVCRAFSVKYDNKTAHRADYDANVLAQVFLKMLDKIQNEQIAQSLVDGYLVGSRGSVGSSLVATLANITEVNPLQPHYLCLSCHYFDGHDIPFETFLGFDGDKTPDIDLNFSGEYQLKAHDFTKQMFGEDNVFRAGTISTVANKTAYDILGHVDPTALRMLHDLTGVDPKTIPNHDAKVLSLFSNLSALNISSKDLNGEMTGAIGIPEFGTGFVRKMLLATKPNSFAQLVQISGLSHGTDV
;
A
#
# COMPACT_ATOMS: atom_id res chain seq x y z
N MET A 1 2.66 -24.01 7.30
CA MET A 1 3.68 -23.25 8.05
C MET A 1 2.96 -22.28 8.97
N SER A 2 2.24 -22.82 9.95
CA SER A 2 1.40 -22.10 10.92
C SER A 2 0.88 -23.08 12.00
N THR A 3 1.78 -23.94 12.49
CA THR A 3 1.53 -24.82 13.66
C THR A 3 2.81 -25.22 14.39
N ILE A 4 3.95 -24.55 14.13
CA ILE A 4 5.28 -24.88 14.71
C ILE A 4 5.88 -23.73 15.54
N LEU A 5 5.19 -22.59 15.69
CA LEU A 5 5.75 -21.42 16.42
C LEU A 5 5.32 -21.30 17.89
N VAL A 6 4.41 -22.15 18.38
CA VAL A 6 3.92 -22.07 19.78
C VAL A 6 4.66 -23.03 20.71
N THR A 7 5.42 -23.99 20.18
CA THR A 7 6.16 -24.97 21.01
C THR A 7 7.63 -24.59 21.25
N LEU A 8 8.15 -23.53 20.61
CA LEU A 8 9.58 -23.16 20.71
C LEU A 8 9.88 -22.04 21.72
N LEU A 9 8.88 -21.49 22.42
CA LEU A 9 9.06 -20.43 23.42
C LEU A 9 9.03 -20.95 24.88
N LEU A 10 8.95 -22.26 25.09
CA LEU A 10 8.97 -22.88 26.43
C LEU A 10 10.31 -23.55 26.81
N GLU A 11 11.37 -23.46 25.99
CA GLU A 11 12.64 -24.16 26.25
C GLU A 11 13.92 -23.30 26.28
N LEU A 12 13.83 -21.96 26.35
CA LEU A 12 15.02 -21.12 26.55
C LEU A 12 14.93 -20.33 27.86
N GLY A 13 15.09 -21.07 28.96
CA GLY A 13 15.50 -20.51 30.23
C GLY A 13 16.98 -20.12 30.18
N ASN A 14 17.28 -18.82 30.36
CA ASN A 14 18.43 -18.27 31.07
C ASN A 14 18.66 -16.80 30.66
N TYR A 15 17.97 -15.87 31.32
CA TYR A 15 18.49 -14.51 31.52
C TYR A 15 18.06 -14.01 32.89
N ASN A 16 19.05 -13.71 33.73
CA ASN A 16 18.92 -13.11 35.06
C ASN A 16 18.45 -11.64 34.93
N PRO A 17 17.33 -11.24 35.57
CA PRO A 17 17.09 -9.83 35.90
C PRO A 17 17.61 -9.52 37.31
N LEU A 18 18.31 -8.38 37.41
CA LEU A 18 18.83 -7.73 38.61
C LEU A 18 17.73 -7.45 39.68
N PRO A 19 18.10 -7.27 40.97
CA PRO A 19 17.17 -7.36 42.09
C PRO A 19 16.30 -6.11 42.22
N ILE A 20 14.98 -6.29 42.24
CA ILE A 20 14.02 -5.27 42.67
C ILE A 20 13.67 -5.54 44.14
N TYR A 21 13.80 -4.47 44.92
CA TYR A 21 13.69 -4.35 46.36
C TYR A 21 12.39 -4.95 46.94
N GLN A 22 12.52 -5.68 48.06
CA GLN A 22 11.42 -6.26 48.84
C GLN A 22 10.55 -5.15 49.47
N GLY A 23 9.25 -5.18 49.17
CA GLY A 23 8.18 -4.60 49.98
C GLY A 23 7.27 -5.74 50.47
N SER A 24 7.17 -5.88 51.79
CA SER A 24 6.52 -6.97 52.53
C SER A 24 5.00 -7.04 52.33
N HIS A 25 4.49 -8.18 51.86
CA HIS A 25 3.14 -8.67 52.21
C HIS A 25 3.15 -10.21 52.28
N GLU A 26 2.64 -10.73 53.40
CA GLU A 26 2.54 -12.16 53.72
C GLU A 26 1.66 -12.90 52.71
N ILE A 27 2.18 -13.97 52.13
CA ILE A 27 1.43 -14.95 51.35
C ILE A 27 0.86 -15.97 52.34
N VAL A 28 -0.47 -16.03 52.46
CA VAL A 28 -1.18 -17.11 53.13
C VAL A 28 -1.49 -18.18 52.08
N ASP A 29 -0.95 -19.39 52.26
CA ASP A 29 -1.19 -20.53 51.36
C ASP A 29 -2.69 -20.93 51.33
N PRO A 30 -3.23 -21.32 50.16
CA PRO A 30 -4.58 -21.83 50.03
C PRO A 30 -4.70 -23.25 50.62
N PRO A 31 -5.81 -23.60 51.29
CA PRO A 31 -6.00 -24.95 51.83
C PRO A 31 -6.23 -25.97 50.70
N LYS A 32 -5.53 -27.11 50.82
CA LYS A 32 -5.64 -28.28 49.95
C LYS A 32 -7.00 -28.97 50.09
N GLY A 33 -7.62 -29.28 48.95
CA GLY A 33 -8.48 -30.47 48.81
C GLY A 33 -9.82 -30.24 48.10
N ARG A 34 -9.91 -30.66 46.84
CA ARG A 34 -10.81 -31.72 46.33
C ARG A 34 -10.73 -31.74 44.80
N GLU A 35 -10.03 -32.75 44.31
CA GLU A 35 -10.23 -33.34 42.98
C GLU A 35 -11.64 -33.97 42.96
N ASP A 36 -12.37 -33.78 41.86
CA ASP A 36 -13.58 -34.48 41.40
C ASP A 36 -14.68 -33.49 40.95
N GLU A 37 -14.62 -33.05 39.68
CA GLU A 37 -15.78 -32.70 38.83
C GLU A 37 -15.27 -32.25 37.45
N VAL A 38 -14.70 -33.19 36.69
CA VAL A 38 -14.57 -33.09 35.24
C VAL A 38 -15.47 -34.16 34.67
N ILE A 39 -16.69 -33.80 34.28
CA ILE A 39 -17.60 -34.45 33.32
C ILE A 39 -18.96 -33.73 33.42
N GLU A 40 -19.39 -33.04 32.34
CA GLU A 40 -20.79 -32.84 31.88
C GLU A 40 -21.04 -31.54 31.06
N GLU A 41 -20.13 -31.15 30.17
CA GLU A 41 -20.44 -30.09 29.19
C GLU A 41 -21.16 -30.63 27.93
N LYS A 42 -21.09 -31.95 27.69
CA LYS A 42 -21.70 -32.63 26.54
C LYS A 42 -23.19 -32.97 26.73
N GLN A 43 -23.63 -33.17 27.97
CA GLN A 43 -25.00 -33.58 28.32
C GLN A 43 -26.01 -32.42 28.25
N LEU A 44 -25.54 -31.18 28.51
CA LEU A 44 -26.37 -29.97 28.54
C LEU A 44 -26.78 -29.53 27.11
N MET A 45 -25.89 -29.71 26.14
CA MET A 45 -26.12 -29.34 24.73
C MET A 45 -27.10 -30.28 24.00
N GLU A 46 -27.22 -31.55 24.41
CA GLU A 46 -28.17 -32.49 23.79
C GLU A 46 -29.63 -32.24 24.22
N ASN A 47 -29.86 -31.63 25.40
CA ASN A 47 -31.21 -31.39 25.93
C ASN A 47 -31.91 -30.15 25.35
N LEU A 48 -31.16 -29.19 24.79
CA LEU A 48 -31.72 -27.98 24.17
C LEU A 48 -32.23 -28.19 22.73
N HIS A 49 -31.88 -29.32 22.09
CA HIS A 49 -32.23 -29.61 20.69
C HIS A 49 -33.55 -30.37 20.48
N ARG A 50 -34.34 -30.64 21.53
CA ARG A 50 -35.68 -31.26 21.41
C ARG A 50 -36.75 -30.37 22.03
N GLY A 51 -37.48 -29.65 21.17
CA GLY A 51 -38.49 -28.68 21.56
C GLY A 51 -39.73 -29.24 22.28
N LYS A 52 -40.42 -28.29 22.94
CA LYS A 52 -41.71 -28.34 23.68
C LYS A 52 -41.63 -28.62 25.18
N LYS A 53 -41.73 -27.55 25.99
CA LYS A 53 -42.84 -27.29 26.93
C LYS A 53 -42.64 -25.96 27.68
N ALA A 54 -43.75 -25.30 27.99
CA ALA A 54 -43.85 -24.02 28.68
C ALA A 54 -43.10 -24.02 30.02
N LEU A 55 -42.27 -22.99 30.25
CA LEU A 55 -41.64 -22.75 31.54
C LEU A 55 -42.69 -22.18 32.52
N PHE A 56 -43.14 -23.01 33.46
CA PHE A 56 -43.77 -22.51 34.68
C PHE A 56 -42.68 -21.85 35.53
N ILE A 57 -42.66 -20.52 35.56
CA ILE A 57 -41.79 -19.75 36.45
C ILE A 57 -42.42 -19.86 37.85
N SER A 58 -41.69 -20.43 38.82
CA SER A 58 -42.16 -20.47 40.20
C SER A 58 -42.17 -19.05 40.79
N ALA A 59 -43.03 -18.80 41.78
CA ALA A 59 -43.18 -17.46 42.38
C ALA A 59 -41.87 -16.87 42.93
N GLY A 60 -40.87 -17.72 43.25
CA GLY A 60 -39.54 -17.29 43.67
C GLY A 60 -38.70 -16.68 42.54
N SER A 61 -38.79 -17.21 41.31
CA SER A 61 -38.04 -16.68 40.16
C SER A 61 -38.67 -15.42 39.58
N LEU A 62 -39.99 -15.21 39.74
CA LEU A 62 -40.64 -13.95 39.41
C LEU A 62 -40.21 -12.82 40.38
N MET A 63 -40.03 -13.13 41.67
CA MET A 63 -39.58 -12.16 42.67
C MET A 63 -38.13 -11.72 42.43
N ASN A 64 -37.25 -12.64 41.99
CA ASN A 64 -35.88 -12.29 41.58
C ASN A 64 -35.85 -11.48 40.28
N LEU A 65 -36.75 -11.73 39.32
CA LEU A 65 -36.85 -10.93 38.11
C LEU A 65 -37.36 -9.51 38.41
N ILE A 66 -38.32 -9.38 39.33
CA ILE A 66 -38.85 -8.09 39.78
C ILE A 66 -37.80 -7.34 40.60
N LEU A 67 -37.03 -8.00 41.47
CA LEU A 67 -35.89 -7.38 42.15
C LEU A 67 -34.81 -6.93 41.16
N ALA A 68 -34.50 -7.73 40.14
CA ALA A 68 -33.56 -7.36 39.09
C ALA A 68 -34.06 -6.16 38.27
N PHE A 69 -35.35 -6.10 37.96
CA PHE A 69 -35.98 -4.95 37.28
C PHE A 69 -35.99 -3.70 38.15
N ILE A 70 -36.25 -3.83 39.46
CA ILE A 70 -36.21 -2.72 40.42
C ILE A 70 -34.76 -2.22 40.60
N LEU A 71 -33.77 -3.10 40.63
CA LEU A 71 -32.35 -2.73 40.67
C LEU A 71 -31.88 -2.07 39.36
N LEU A 72 -32.38 -2.52 38.20
CA LEU A 72 -32.15 -1.87 36.90
C LEU A 72 -32.80 -0.49 36.79
N MET A 73 -33.98 -0.28 37.40
CA MET A 73 -34.70 1.00 37.40
C MET A 73 -34.13 2.00 38.41
N ILE A 74 -33.56 1.53 39.53
CA ILE A 74 -32.89 2.38 40.55
C ILE A 74 -31.44 2.68 40.14
N GLY A 75 -30.82 1.81 39.34
CA GLY A 75 -29.48 1.97 38.78
C GLY A 75 -29.41 2.91 37.57
N TYR A 76 -30.01 4.10 37.65
CA TYR A 76 -29.58 5.23 36.80
C TYR A 76 -28.21 5.72 37.32
N THR A 77 -27.21 4.87 37.15
CA THR A 77 -25.81 5.25 37.35
C THR A 77 -25.44 5.99 36.08
N ILE A 78 -25.22 7.30 36.23
CA ILE A 78 -24.62 8.16 35.23
C ILE A 78 -23.36 7.44 34.75
N TYR A 79 -23.35 6.93 33.51
CA TYR A 79 -22.12 6.43 32.91
C TYR A 79 -21.16 7.61 32.82
N PRO A 80 -19.99 7.57 33.48
CA PRO A 80 -18.99 8.61 33.30
C PRO A 80 -18.50 8.59 31.85
N PHE A 81 -18.11 9.77 31.36
CA PHE A 81 -17.60 9.93 30.00
C PHE A 81 -16.35 9.06 29.79
N LYS A 82 -16.10 8.68 28.54
CA LYS A 82 -15.10 7.70 28.06
C LYS A 82 -13.63 7.95 28.48
N GLN A 83 -13.31 8.95 29.29
CA GLN A 83 -11.95 9.44 29.58
C GLN A 83 -11.61 9.58 31.08
N ASP A 84 -12.48 9.15 32.00
CA ASP A 84 -12.20 9.29 33.44
C ASP A 84 -11.52 8.03 34.01
N TRP A 85 -10.39 8.21 34.69
CA TRP A 85 -9.76 7.17 35.49
C TRP A 85 -10.54 7.00 36.80
N ASN A 86 -10.76 5.75 37.24
CA ASN A 86 -11.57 5.42 38.42
C ASN A 86 -10.81 4.49 39.37
N LEU A 87 -10.68 4.88 40.64
CA LEU A 87 -10.26 4.00 41.73
C LEU A 87 -11.49 3.33 42.32
N ALA A 88 -11.56 2.01 42.21
CA ALA A 88 -12.69 1.22 42.65
C ALA A 88 -12.34 0.31 43.84
N PRO A 89 -12.76 0.64 45.08
CA PRO A 89 -12.68 -0.30 46.20
C PRO A 89 -13.79 -1.34 46.07
N THR A 90 -13.47 -2.61 45.81
CA THR A 90 -14.50 -3.54 45.31
C THR A 90 -14.38 -5.02 45.62
N PHE A 91 -15.55 -5.63 45.81
CA PHE A 91 -15.80 -7.07 45.87
C PHE A 91 -15.88 -7.65 44.45
N ILE A 92 -15.25 -8.80 44.23
CA ILE A 92 -15.25 -9.55 42.97
C ILE A 92 -16.46 -10.49 42.98
N ASN A 93 -17.33 -10.39 41.98
CA ASN A 93 -18.47 -11.31 41.82
C ASN A 93 -18.53 -11.84 40.38
N TYR A 94 -18.81 -13.13 40.22
CA TYR A 94 -19.02 -13.73 38.88
C TYR A 94 -20.45 -13.48 38.45
N GLY A 95 -20.64 -12.58 37.47
CA GLY A 95 -21.94 -12.32 36.86
C GLY A 95 -22.30 -13.42 35.84
N PRO A 96 -23.55 -13.91 35.76
CA PRO A 96 -23.94 -14.95 34.81
C PRO A 96 -24.21 -14.42 33.37
N VAL A 97 -24.06 -13.12 33.12
CA VAL A 97 -24.44 -12.48 31.84
C VAL A 97 -23.22 -12.10 30.98
N PHE A 98 -22.08 -11.84 31.61
CA PHE A 98 -20.81 -11.60 30.93
C PHE A 98 -19.80 -12.59 31.50
N GLU A 99 -18.98 -13.24 30.66
CA GLU A 99 -17.78 -13.95 31.10
C GLU A 99 -16.70 -12.94 31.51
N ALA A 100 -17.02 -12.08 32.48
CA ALA A 100 -16.15 -11.04 33.00
C ALA A 100 -16.43 -10.82 34.49
N VAL A 101 -15.40 -10.40 35.21
CA VAL A 101 -15.52 -9.99 36.61
C VAL A 101 -16.00 -8.54 36.64
N ASP A 102 -17.19 -8.30 37.19
CA ASP A 102 -17.71 -6.95 37.37
C ASP A 102 -17.19 -6.30 38.66
N VAL A 103 -16.86 -5.01 38.58
CA VAL A 103 -16.26 -4.22 39.67
C VAL A 103 -17.15 -3.01 39.99
N TYR A 104 -17.88 -3.06 41.11
CA TYR A 104 -18.83 -2.03 41.60
C TYR A 104 -18.36 -1.09 42.75
N ASN A 105 -17.76 0.05 42.42
CA ASN A 105 -17.69 1.29 43.23
C ASN A 105 -16.67 2.19 42.54
N GLN A 106 -16.92 3.47 42.28
CA GLN A 106 -15.93 4.32 41.61
C GLN A 106 -15.71 5.62 42.40
N LYS A 107 -14.47 5.90 42.76
CA LYS A 107 -13.99 7.24 43.09
C LYS A 107 -13.14 7.73 41.92
N HIS A 108 -13.36 8.95 41.46
CA HIS A 108 -12.54 9.59 40.42
C HIS A 108 -11.22 10.10 41.02
N PRO A 109 -10.05 9.47 40.78
CA PRO A 109 -8.76 10.11 41.00
C PRO A 109 -8.58 11.34 40.12
N ASP A 110 -7.90 12.35 40.65
CA ASP A 110 -7.38 13.46 39.85
C ASP A 110 -6.39 12.91 38.80
N ASN A 111 -6.59 13.28 37.53
CA ASN A 111 -5.70 12.94 36.42
C ASN A 111 -4.28 13.49 36.68
N LYS A 112 -3.41 12.69 37.30
CA LYS A 112 -1.99 12.99 37.40
C LYS A 112 -1.33 12.73 36.04
N ILE A 113 -1.46 13.69 35.13
CA ILE A 113 -0.56 13.79 33.99
C ILE A 113 0.83 14.08 34.57
N GLU A 114 1.83 13.28 34.20
CA GLU A 114 3.22 13.52 34.64
C GLU A 114 3.61 14.96 34.29
N THR A 115 4.16 15.69 35.26
CA THR A 115 4.58 17.07 35.08
C THR A 115 6.09 17.12 34.90
N ASP A 116 6.55 17.74 33.81
CA ASP A 116 7.96 18.08 33.64
C ASP A 116 8.30 19.26 34.56
N ASN A 117 9.12 19.02 35.59
CA ASN A 117 9.48 20.02 36.60
C ASN A 117 10.88 20.64 36.38
N ILE A 118 11.51 20.39 35.23
CA ILE A 118 12.87 20.89 34.94
C ILE A 118 12.79 22.37 34.51
N ALA A 119 13.74 23.20 34.94
CA ALA A 119 13.78 24.63 34.63
C ALA A 119 14.03 24.92 33.15
N GLU A 120 14.95 24.18 32.53
CA GLU A 120 15.20 24.22 31.09
C GLU A 120 14.44 23.11 30.39
N LYS A 121 13.45 23.48 29.58
CA LYS A 121 12.60 22.51 28.89
C LYS A 121 13.32 21.88 27.71
N ARG A 122 13.19 20.56 27.60
CA ARG A 122 13.62 19.77 26.45
C ARG A 122 12.91 20.26 25.18
N ILE A 123 13.55 20.02 24.04
CA ILE A 123 12.93 20.06 22.72
C ILE A 123 13.08 18.66 22.14
N GLU A 124 11.97 18.08 21.71
CA GLU A 124 11.97 16.80 21.03
C GLU A 124 12.16 17.01 19.52
N PHE A 125 13.10 16.27 18.94
CA PHE A 125 13.49 16.38 17.54
C PHE A 125 13.12 15.15 16.70
N HIS A 126 12.66 14.06 17.35
CA HIS A 126 12.33 12.82 16.65
C HIS A 126 11.10 12.16 17.27
N VAL A 127 9.97 12.18 16.57
CA VAL A 127 8.69 11.56 17.00
C VAL A 127 7.96 10.97 15.82
N HIS A 128 7.39 9.79 16.05
CA HIS A 128 6.51 9.07 15.14
C HIS A 128 5.06 9.21 15.59
N THR A 129 4.18 9.57 14.66
CA THR A 129 2.73 9.52 14.82
C THR A 129 2.19 8.20 14.29
N LYS A 130 0.88 7.94 14.44
CA LYS A 130 0.23 6.79 13.78
C LYS A 130 0.42 6.73 12.26
N MET A 131 0.88 7.81 11.62
CA MET A 131 1.23 7.83 10.20
C MET A 131 2.56 7.15 9.89
N SER A 132 3.38 6.87 10.90
CA SER A 132 4.45 5.87 10.81
C SER A 132 3.82 4.48 10.88
N ALA A 133 3.59 3.90 9.70
CA ALA A 133 2.81 2.69 9.53
C ALA A 133 3.29 1.55 10.44
N MET A 134 2.37 1.01 11.24
CA MET A 134 2.60 -0.12 12.17
C MET A 134 3.68 0.12 13.25
N ASP A 135 4.06 1.38 13.48
CA ASP A 135 5.09 1.74 14.46
C ASP A 135 4.57 2.81 15.44
N GLY A 136 4.25 4.00 14.94
CA GLY A 136 3.75 5.06 15.81
C GLY A 136 2.35 4.78 16.34
N VAL A 137 2.11 5.14 17.60
CA VAL A 137 0.90 4.72 18.34
C VAL A 137 -0.05 5.86 18.69
N SER A 138 0.43 7.11 18.69
CA SER A 138 -0.35 8.28 19.11
C SER A 138 -0.58 9.27 17.97
N ASP A 139 -1.69 10.00 18.06
CA ASP A 139 -2.03 11.05 17.11
C ASP A 139 -1.15 12.30 17.34
N ALA A 140 -0.92 13.09 16.29
CA ALA A 140 -0.11 14.30 16.41
C ALA A 140 -0.68 15.29 17.44
N SER A 141 -2.01 15.38 17.51
CA SER A 141 -2.74 16.22 18.45
C SER A 141 -2.51 15.84 19.92
N GLU A 142 -2.30 14.56 20.24
CA GLU A 142 -1.99 14.09 21.60
C GLU A 142 -0.60 14.51 22.03
N TYR A 143 0.41 14.33 21.15
CA TYR A 143 1.78 14.77 21.42
C TYR A 143 1.85 16.29 21.62
N ILE A 144 1.22 17.07 20.74
CA ILE A 144 1.18 18.53 20.84
C ILE A 144 0.57 18.97 22.17
N LYS A 145 -0.56 18.38 22.57
CA LYS A 145 -1.24 18.71 23.82
C LYS A 145 -0.33 18.43 25.03
N THR A 146 0.27 17.24 25.09
CA THR A 146 1.13 16.82 26.21
C THR A 146 2.37 17.71 26.32
N VAL A 147 3.07 17.94 25.22
CA VAL A 147 4.30 18.73 25.18
C VAL A 147 4.03 20.22 25.47
N ALA A 148 2.89 20.74 25.03
CA ALA A 148 2.45 22.08 25.41
C ALA A 148 2.13 22.20 26.90
N GLN A 149 1.52 21.18 27.51
CA GLN A 149 1.27 21.12 28.96
C GLN A 149 2.58 21.07 29.77
N TRP A 150 3.60 20.39 29.26
CA TRP A 150 4.95 20.38 29.84
C TRP A 150 5.72 21.69 29.65
N GLY A 151 5.18 22.62 28.86
CA GLY A 151 5.79 23.93 28.63
C GLY A 151 7.00 23.92 27.70
N HIS A 152 7.20 22.86 26.91
CA HIS A 152 8.28 22.80 25.93
C HIS A 152 8.10 23.88 24.87
N LYS A 153 9.21 24.35 24.30
CA LYS A 153 9.20 25.46 23.31
C LYS A 153 8.97 24.97 21.89
N ALA A 154 9.36 23.74 21.58
CA ALA A 154 9.22 23.17 20.26
C ALA A 154 9.07 21.64 20.29
N LEU A 155 8.51 21.09 19.21
CA LEU A 155 8.33 19.66 18.97
C LEU A 155 8.49 19.38 17.47
N ALA A 156 9.32 18.40 17.11
CA ALA A 156 9.43 17.91 15.74
C ALA A 156 8.67 16.60 15.53
N PHE A 157 8.10 16.46 14.33
CA PHE A 157 7.52 15.21 13.83
C PHE A 157 8.36 14.69 12.67
N THR A 158 8.69 13.40 12.69
CA THR A 158 9.63 12.75 11.77
C THR A 158 9.10 11.37 11.38
N ASP A 159 7.88 11.32 10.85
CA ASP A 159 7.27 10.05 10.42
C ASP A 159 8.10 9.34 9.33
N HIS A 160 8.03 8.01 9.31
CA HIS A 160 8.78 7.17 8.38
C HIS A 160 8.34 7.39 6.93
N LEU A 161 9.24 7.90 6.09
CA LEU A 161 9.10 7.99 4.64
C LEU A 161 7.87 8.78 4.15
N ASN A 162 7.20 9.55 5.02
CA ASN A 162 5.95 10.22 4.67
C ASN A 162 5.70 11.49 5.49
N LEU A 163 4.77 12.32 4.97
CA LEU A 163 4.35 13.59 5.59
C LEU A 163 2.84 13.61 5.91
N GLN A 164 2.21 12.44 6.04
CA GLN A 164 0.75 12.30 6.07
C GLN A 164 0.11 12.96 7.31
N ALA A 165 0.87 13.09 8.41
CA ALA A 165 0.40 13.75 9.62
C ALA A 165 0.33 15.28 9.52
N TYR A 166 0.92 15.90 8.47
CA TYR A 166 1.08 17.36 8.38
C TYR A 166 -0.24 18.15 8.47
N PRO A 167 -1.35 17.73 7.83
CA PRO A 167 -2.63 18.42 7.97
C PRO A 167 -3.14 18.40 9.42
N GLU A 168 -3.04 17.26 10.11
CA GLU A 168 -3.44 17.13 11.52
C GLU A 168 -2.53 17.98 12.42
N ILE A 169 -1.21 17.90 12.21
CA ILE A 169 -0.21 18.70 12.93
C ILE A 169 -0.55 20.19 12.82
N SER A 170 -0.81 20.68 11.61
CA SER A 170 -1.13 22.07 11.34
C SER A 170 -2.44 22.50 12.05
N ALA A 171 -3.47 21.66 12.00
CA ALA A 171 -4.73 21.93 12.67
C ALA A 171 -4.59 21.94 14.21
N ALA A 172 -3.81 21.02 14.77
CA ALA A 172 -3.57 20.91 16.20
C ALA A 172 -2.68 22.04 16.72
N ALA A 173 -1.62 22.41 15.99
CA ALA A 173 -0.69 23.48 16.36
C ALA A 173 -1.38 24.84 16.55
N LYS A 174 -2.44 25.13 15.75
CA LYS A 174 -3.24 26.37 15.89
C LYS A 174 -3.84 26.55 17.28
N LYS A 175 -4.10 25.45 18.01
CA LYS A 175 -4.65 25.49 19.39
C LYS A 175 -3.57 25.85 20.42
N PHE A 176 -2.29 25.73 20.09
CA PHE A 176 -1.15 25.94 21.00
C PHE A 176 -0.11 26.88 20.38
N PRO A 177 -0.43 28.18 20.18
CA PRO A 177 0.42 29.11 19.42
C PRO A 177 1.80 29.41 20.05
N LYS A 178 2.01 29.04 21.31
CA LYS A 178 3.30 29.19 22.01
C LYS A 178 4.27 28.05 21.75
N LEU A 179 3.79 26.90 21.24
CA LEU A 179 4.61 25.75 20.89
C LEU A 179 4.99 25.85 19.41
N LYS A 180 6.29 25.87 19.11
CA LYS A 180 6.78 25.83 17.73
C LYS A 180 6.83 24.38 17.24
N VAL A 181 5.96 24.04 16.29
CA VAL A 181 6.04 22.73 15.63
C VAL A 181 7.07 22.76 14.50
N ILE A 182 7.88 21.70 14.41
CA ILE A 182 8.90 21.48 13.39
C ILE A 182 8.43 20.32 12.51
N TYR A 183 8.33 20.59 11.21
CA TYR A 183 7.94 19.60 10.21
C TYR A 183 9.20 18.90 9.69
N GLY A 184 9.33 17.61 9.98
CA GLY A 184 10.43 16.76 9.53
C GLY A 184 9.92 15.47 8.90
N VAL A 185 10.85 14.59 8.58
CA VAL A 185 10.61 13.26 7.99
C VAL A 185 11.83 12.37 8.27
N GLU A 186 11.58 11.11 8.60
CA GLU A 186 12.64 10.11 8.66
C GLU A 186 12.76 9.43 7.29
N MET A 187 13.97 9.40 6.73
CA MET A 187 14.22 8.84 5.39
C MET A 187 15.23 7.70 5.45
N GLU A 188 14.99 6.68 4.63
CA GLU A 188 15.96 5.64 4.34
C GLU A 188 16.90 6.11 3.24
N MET A 189 18.20 6.08 3.50
CA MET A 189 19.24 6.45 2.55
C MET A 189 19.90 5.19 2.01
N VAL A 190 19.82 4.97 0.69
CA VAL A 190 20.56 3.92 -0.02
C VAL A 190 21.69 4.58 -0.80
N SER A 191 22.86 3.94 -0.85
CA SER A 191 23.98 4.39 -1.69
C SER A 191 23.64 4.24 -3.18
N ASP A 192 23.95 5.24 -4.00
CA ASP A 192 23.70 5.21 -5.45
C ASP A 192 24.28 3.94 -6.12
N PHE A 193 23.48 3.28 -6.94
CA PHE A 193 23.97 2.23 -7.83
C PHE A 193 24.63 2.89 -9.04
N ASN A 194 25.96 3.01 -9.01
CA ASN A 194 26.73 3.50 -10.14
C ASN A 194 26.90 2.41 -11.20
N ILE A 195 25.81 2.09 -11.91
CA ILE A 195 25.78 1.05 -12.96
C ILE A 195 26.57 1.49 -14.18
N VAL A 196 26.49 2.77 -14.56
CA VAL A 196 27.14 3.30 -15.76
C VAL A 196 28.05 4.47 -15.40
N GLN A 197 29.34 4.35 -15.73
CA GLN A 197 30.30 5.45 -15.64
C GLN A 197 30.48 6.08 -17.03
N ASN A 198 30.74 7.39 -17.09
CA ASN A 198 30.91 8.14 -18.34
C ASN A 198 29.72 7.95 -19.32
N ALA A 199 28.50 7.95 -18.80
CA ALA A 199 27.31 7.75 -19.62
C ALA A 199 27.20 8.82 -20.73
N ASN A 200 26.74 8.40 -21.90
CA ASN A 200 26.44 9.26 -23.06
C ASN A 200 25.02 8.97 -23.56
N ASN A 201 24.55 9.76 -24.54
CA ASN A 201 23.18 9.66 -25.07
C ASN A 201 23.06 8.75 -26.31
N GLU A 202 23.94 7.76 -26.46
CA GLU A 202 23.90 6.86 -27.62
C GLU A 202 22.84 5.76 -27.46
N ASN A 203 22.26 5.32 -28.57
CA ASN A 203 21.23 4.28 -28.55
C ASN A 203 21.87 2.90 -28.31
N LEU A 204 21.47 2.21 -27.23
CA LEU A 204 21.98 0.89 -26.85
C LEU A 204 21.96 -0.16 -27.97
N ASN A 205 21.04 -0.05 -28.94
CA ASN A 205 20.93 -1.00 -30.05
C ASN A 205 22.01 -0.82 -31.12
N ASP A 206 22.62 0.37 -31.21
CA ASP A 206 23.60 0.71 -32.24
C ASP A 206 25.06 0.57 -31.75
N LEU A 207 25.25 0.18 -30.48
CA LEU A 207 26.55 0.14 -29.81
C LEU A 207 27.29 -1.18 -29.99
N GLU A 208 28.62 -1.08 -30.03
CA GLU A 208 29.54 -2.21 -29.84
C GLU A 208 29.97 -2.28 -28.38
N TYR A 209 29.71 -3.42 -27.75
CA TYR A 209 30.10 -3.69 -26.37
C TYR A 209 31.38 -4.52 -26.37
N LEU A 210 32.41 -4.03 -25.67
CA LEU A 210 33.58 -4.82 -25.32
C LEU A 210 33.39 -5.35 -23.90
N VAL A 211 33.01 -6.61 -23.80
CA VAL A 211 32.91 -7.33 -22.53
C VAL A 211 34.27 -7.91 -22.22
N PHE A 212 34.85 -7.60 -21.06
CA PHE A 212 36.22 -7.98 -20.77
C PHE A 212 36.43 -8.32 -19.29
N ASP A 213 37.51 -9.04 -19.04
CA ASP A 213 37.98 -9.45 -17.72
C ASP A 213 39.51 -9.39 -17.70
N LEU A 214 40.10 -9.10 -16.53
CA LEU A 214 41.55 -9.03 -16.34
C LEU A 214 42.03 -10.03 -15.30
N GLU A 215 43.08 -10.78 -15.65
CA GLU A 215 43.90 -11.45 -14.65
C GLU A 215 45.11 -10.60 -14.30
N THR A 216 45.45 -10.56 -13.02
CA THR A 216 46.49 -9.67 -12.47
C THR A 216 47.40 -10.41 -11.50
N THR A 217 48.59 -9.87 -11.25
CA THR A 217 49.51 -10.43 -10.23
C THR A 217 49.04 -10.19 -8.78
N GLY A 218 47.91 -9.50 -8.57
CA GLY A 218 47.28 -9.25 -7.28
C GLY A 218 46.32 -8.06 -7.32
N LEU A 219 45.77 -7.65 -6.17
CA LEU A 219 44.58 -6.78 -6.13
C LEU A 219 44.84 -5.26 -6.19
N SER A 220 46.10 -4.82 -6.09
CA SER A 220 46.44 -3.39 -6.00
C SER A 220 47.05 -2.85 -7.27
N THR A 221 46.42 -1.84 -7.86
CA THR A 221 46.87 -1.13 -9.08
C THR A 221 48.22 -0.44 -8.94
N ASN A 222 48.69 -0.18 -7.72
CA ASN A 222 49.99 0.46 -7.47
C ASN A 222 51.16 -0.53 -7.46
N TYR A 223 50.90 -1.80 -7.14
CA TYR A 223 51.94 -2.80 -6.89
C TYR A 223 51.87 -4.00 -7.83
N HIS A 224 50.73 -4.24 -8.47
CA HIS A 224 50.48 -5.42 -9.29
C HIS A 224 50.28 -5.03 -10.75
N GLU A 225 50.41 -6.03 -11.62
CA GLU A 225 50.47 -5.88 -13.07
C GLU A 225 49.41 -6.76 -13.73
N ILE A 226 48.92 -6.33 -14.89
CA ILE A 226 47.99 -7.11 -15.73
C ILE A 226 48.80 -8.23 -16.42
N ILE A 227 48.30 -9.46 -16.37
CA ILE A 227 48.93 -10.65 -16.98
C ILE A 227 48.05 -11.32 -18.06
N GLU A 228 46.74 -11.10 -18.05
CA GLU A 228 45.83 -11.50 -19.12
C GLU A 228 44.78 -10.42 -19.36
N PHE A 229 44.50 -10.12 -20.61
CA PHE A 229 43.38 -9.28 -21.06
C PHE A 229 42.47 -10.13 -21.95
N GLY A 230 41.39 -10.66 -21.38
CA GLY A 230 40.39 -11.45 -22.10
C GLY A 230 39.20 -10.60 -22.49
N TYR A 231 38.74 -10.70 -23.72
CA TYR A 231 37.63 -9.89 -24.19
C TYR A 231 36.74 -10.58 -25.22
N VAL A 232 35.50 -10.11 -25.27
CA VAL A 232 34.46 -10.48 -26.22
C VAL A 232 33.80 -9.22 -26.75
N VAL A 233 33.75 -9.07 -28.07
CA VAL A 233 33.04 -7.97 -28.72
C VAL A 233 31.65 -8.44 -29.11
N VAL A 234 30.65 -7.69 -28.67
CA VAL A 234 29.23 -7.95 -28.93
C VAL A 234 28.63 -6.80 -29.74
N LYS A 235 27.94 -7.12 -30.83
CA LYS A 235 27.21 -6.17 -31.67
C LYS A 235 25.87 -6.77 -32.07
N ASN A 236 24.79 -6.00 -31.98
CA ASN A 236 23.43 -6.44 -32.33
C ASN A 236 23.05 -7.78 -31.68
N GLY A 237 23.38 -7.94 -30.39
CA GLY A 237 23.07 -9.17 -29.64
C GLY A 237 23.93 -10.40 -29.99
N THR A 238 24.94 -10.26 -30.85
CA THR A 238 25.78 -11.37 -31.32
C THR A 238 27.25 -11.15 -30.99
N VAL A 239 27.96 -12.21 -30.62
CA VAL A 239 29.42 -12.19 -30.44
C VAL A 239 30.09 -12.14 -31.82
N ILE A 240 30.87 -11.10 -32.07
CA ILE A 240 31.58 -10.90 -33.36
C ILE A 240 33.09 -11.14 -33.25
N GLU A 241 33.64 -11.07 -32.05
CA GLU A 241 35.07 -11.28 -31.78
C GLU A 241 35.24 -11.82 -30.37
N GLN A 242 36.17 -12.76 -30.17
CA GLN A 242 36.58 -13.25 -28.86
C GLN A 242 38.08 -13.54 -28.93
N ASN A 243 38.84 -12.99 -27.99
CA ASN A 243 40.29 -13.19 -27.95
C ASN A 243 40.86 -12.99 -26.53
N THR A 244 42.13 -13.35 -26.36
CA THR A 244 42.91 -13.10 -25.14
C THR A 244 44.31 -12.63 -25.47
N ILE A 245 44.83 -11.73 -24.65
CA ILE A 245 46.21 -11.25 -24.73
C ILE A 245 46.91 -11.61 -23.41
N LEU A 246 47.89 -12.50 -23.48
CA LEU A 246 48.79 -12.77 -22.36
C LEU A 246 49.92 -11.75 -22.34
N ILE A 247 50.20 -11.18 -21.17
CA ILE A 247 51.10 -10.06 -20.98
C ILE A 247 52.23 -10.48 -20.04
N LYS A 248 53.47 -10.23 -20.42
CA LYS A 248 54.64 -10.54 -19.61
C LYS A 248 54.81 -9.51 -18.47
N PRO A 249 54.71 -9.91 -17.19
CA PRO A 249 54.92 -9.02 -16.06
C PRO A 249 56.41 -8.77 -15.83
N ILE A 250 56.74 -7.68 -15.12
CA ILE A 250 58.11 -7.40 -14.68
C ILE A 250 58.50 -8.37 -13.54
N THR A 251 57.57 -8.62 -12.63
CA THR A 251 57.77 -9.53 -11.49
C THR A 251 57.18 -10.91 -11.80
N PRO A 252 57.86 -12.01 -11.48
CA PRO A 252 57.31 -13.35 -11.64
C PRO A 252 55.97 -13.53 -10.91
N VAL A 253 55.05 -14.25 -11.55
CA VAL A 253 53.76 -14.61 -10.98
C VAL A 253 53.99 -15.56 -9.80
N SER A 254 53.36 -15.25 -8.66
CA SER A 254 53.45 -16.08 -7.45
C SER A 254 52.66 -17.39 -7.59
N THR A 255 53.04 -18.42 -6.83
CA THR A 255 52.33 -19.72 -6.82
C THR A 255 50.83 -19.57 -6.55
N HIS A 256 50.44 -18.65 -5.66
CA HIS A 256 49.02 -18.40 -5.36
C HIS A 256 48.24 -17.89 -6.58
N ILE A 257 48.83 -16.98 -7.35
CA ILE A 257 48.18 -16.45 -8.58
C ILE A 257 48.18 -17.51 -9.68
N THR A 258 49.24 -18.32 -9.79
CA THR A 258 49.25 -19.47 -10.73
C THR A 258 48.15 -20.48 -10.40
N GLU A 259 47.93 -20.79 -9.13
CA GLU A 259 46.83 -21.68 -8.70
C GLU A 259 45.45 -21.08 -8.94
N LEU A 260 45.31 -19.75 -8.81
CA LEU A 260 44.05 -19.06 -9.03
C LEU A 260 43.70 -19.00 -10.52
N THR A 261 44.65 -18.58 -11.35
CA THR A 261 44.42 -18.21 -12.76
C THR A 261 44.82 -19.29 -13.76
N ASN A 262 45.52 -20.33 -13.31
CA ASN A 262 46.20 -21.31 -14.15
C ASN A 262 47.25 -20.72 -15.12
N ILE A 263 47.67 -19.45 -14.93
CA ILE A 263 48.72 -18.81 -15.72
C ILE A 263 50.08 -19.05 -15.06
N THR A 264 50.98 -19.73 -15.77
CA THR A 264 52.33 -20.03 -15.29
C THR A 264 53.36 -19.04 -15.85
N ASN A 265 54.51 -18.89 -15.17
CA ASN A 265 55.58 -18.02 -15.64
C ASN A 265 56.13 -18.44 -17.02
N GLU A 266 56.11 -19.74 -17.32
CA GLU A 266 56.52 -20.30 -18.61
C GLU A 266 55.59 -19.87 -19.75
N MET A 267 54.29 -19.68 -19.48
CA MET A 267 53.34 -19.18 -20.49
C MET A 267 53.60 -17.72 -20.87
N LEU A 268 54.22 -16.95 -19.96
CA LEU A 268 54.42 -15.51 -20.10
C LEU A 268 55.82 -15.13 -20.59
N VAL A 269 56.79 -16.05 -20.56
CA VAL A 269 58.21 -15.73 -20.82
C VAL A 269 58.45 -15.15 -22.21
N ASP A 270 57.73 -15.62 -23.23
CA ASP A 270 57.85 -15.21 -24.63
C ASP A 270 56.77 -14.19 -25.06
N LYS A 271 55.97 -13.69 -24.11
CA LYS A 271 54.91 -12.71 -24.39
C LYS A 271 55.45 -11.28 -24.36
N LEU A 272 54.72 -10.39 -25.02
CA LEU A 272 55.02 -8.96 -25.04
C LEU A 272 54.77 -8.34 -23.66
N SER A 273 55.54 -7.29 -23.34
CA SER A 273 55.35 -6.55 -22.09
C SER A 273 54.10 -5.67 -22.19
N LEU A 274 53.56 -5.26 -21.04
CA LEU A 274 52.40 -4.34 -21.03
C LEU A 274 52.70 -3.03 -21.81
N LYS A 275 53.95 -2.57 -21.80
CA LYS A 275 54.38 -1.38 -22.54
C LYS A 275 54.22 -1.56 -24.06
N ASP A 276 54.45 -2.76 -24.57
CA ASP A 276 54.37 -3.05 -25.99
C ASP A 276 52.92 -3.34 -26.43
N GLU A 277 52.11 -3.93 -25.54
CA GLU A 277 50.69 -4.25 -25.80
C GLU A 277 49.72 -3.08 -25.58
N ILE A 278 50.08 -2.04 -24.83
CA ILE A 278 49.14 -0.98 -24.46
C ILE A 278 48.51 -0.27 -25.66
N ASN A 279 49.24 -0.11 -26.77
CA ASN A 279 48.70 0.45 -28.01
C ASN A 279 47.68 -0.46 -28.68
N ASN A 280 47.90 -1.78 -28.61
CA ASN A 280 46.98 -2.79 -29.12
C ASN A 280 45.69 -2.79 -28.29
N ILE A 281 45.82 -2.82 -26.95
CA ILE A 281 44.67 -2.71 -26.03
C ILE A 281 43.89 -1.41 -26.29
N LYS A 282 44.58 -0.27 -26.46
CA LYS A 282 43.92 0.99 -26.81
C LYS A 282 43.12 0.92 -28.10
N ALA A 283 43.65 0.25 -29.14
CA ALA A 283 42.94 0.07 -30.39
C ALA A 283 41.70 -0.83 -30.23
N ILE A 284 41.78 -1.87 -29.39
CA ILE A 284 40.67 -2.78 -29.09
C ILE A 284 39.55 -2.07 -28.32
N ILE A 285 39.87 -1.19 -27.37
CA ILE A 285 38.84 -0.49 -26.57
C ILE A 285 38.24 0.74 -27.26
N ALA A 286 38.86 1.24 -28.34
CA ALA A 286 38.45 2.48 -28.98
C ALA A 286 37.01 2.42 -29.54
N ASN A 287 36.22 3.46 -29.28
CA ASN A 287 34.83 3.60 -29.75
C ASN A 287 33.87 2.46 -29.33
N ARG A 288 34.14 1.82 -28.18
CA ARG A 288 33.30 0.74 -27.64
C ARG A 288 32.84 1.06 -26.21
N VAL A 289 31.67 0.55 -25.86
CA VAL A 289 31.18 0.55 -24.46
C VAL A 289 31.87 -0.59 -23.73
N LEU A 290 32.50 -0.30 -22.60
CA LEU A 290 33.22 -1.29 -21.82
C LEU A 290 32.28 -1.95 -20.81
N VAL A 291 32.29 -3.28 -20.75
CA VAL A 291 31.43 -4.04 -19.84
C VAL A 291 32.30 -4.96 -19.01
N ALA A 292 32.23 -4.81 -17.68
CA ALA A 292 32.99 -5.63 -16.74
C ALA A 292 32.09 -6.02 -15.54
N HIS A 293 32.54 -7.00 -14.76
CA HIS A 293 31.86 -7.44 -13.55
C HIS A 293 32.61 -6.97 -12.33
N ASN A 294 32.04 -6.03 -11.56
CA ASN A 294 32.77 -5.22 -10.57
C ASN A 294 33.78 -4.27 -11.25
N ALA A 295 33.29 -3.50 -12.24
CA ALA A 295 34.10 -2.73 -13.18
C ALA A 295 35.14 -1.80 -12.54
N ASN A 296 34.94 -1.35 -11.30
CA ASN A 296 35.91 -0.55 -10.56
C ASN A 296 37.30 -1.21 -10.46
N PHE A 297 37.36 -2.54 -10.39
CA PHE A 297 38.61 -3.29 -10.35
C PHE A 297 39.33 -3.22 -11.71
N ASP A 298 38.70 -3.74 -12.76
CA ASP A 298 39.32 -3.87 -14.09
C ASP A 298 39.65 -2.53 -14.72
N ILE A 299 38.70 -1.57 -14.64
CA ILE A 299 38.90 -0.21 -15.13
C ILE A 299 39.96 0.52 -14.31
N GLY A 300 40.08 0.20 -13.02
CA GLY A 300 41.15 0.74 -12.17
C GLY A 300 42.54 0.35 -12.68
N PHE A 301 42.73 -0.92 -13.04
CA PHE A 301 43.98 -1.42 -13.63
C PHE A 301 44.26 -0.81 -15.00
N LEU A 302 43.26 -0.73 -15.88
CA LEU A 302 43.42 -0.08 -17.20
C LEU A 302 43.77 1.40 -17.08
N LYS A 303 43.08 2.15 -16.21
CA LYS A 303 43.40 3.57 -15.96
C LYS A 303 44.82 3.76 -15.42
N ALA A 304 45.27 2.88 -14.52
CA ALA A 304 46.64 2.90 -14.01
C ALA A 304 47.66 2.61 -15.11
N ALA A 305 47.39 1.62 -15.97
CA ALA A 305 48.25 1.29 -17.11
C ALA A 305 48.35 2.45 -18.11
N PHE A 306 47.22 3.05 -18.48
CA PHE A 306 47.18 4.20 -19.41
C PHE A 306 47.94 5.39 -18.84
N LYS A 307 47.74 5.71 -17.56
CA LYS A 307 48.48 6.76 -16.87
C LYS A 307 49.99 6.49 -16.81
N LYS A 308 50.39 5.24 -16.56
CA LYS A 308 51.82 4.84 -16.46
C LYS A 308 52.58 5.05 -17.78
N PHE A 309 51.90 4.99 -18.92
CA PHE A 309 52.51 5.14 -20.24
C PHE A 309 52.04 6.42 -20.97
N ASP A 310 51.61 7.44 -20.23
CA ASP A 310 51.24 8.78 -20.73
C ASP A 310 50.13 8.79 -21.79
N PHE A 311 49.17 7.86 -21.70
CA PHE A 311 47.96 7.87 -22.52
C PHE A 311 46.86 8.75 -21.92
N PRO A 312 45.97 9.34 -22.75
CA PRO A 312 44.78 10.03 -22.29
C PRO A 312 43.93 9.13 -21.38
N THR A 313 43.23 9.74 -20.43
CA THR A 313 42.32 9.02 -19.53
C THR A 313 41.24 8.30 -20.32
N LEU A 314 40.90 7.09 -19.86
CA LEU A 314 39.81 6.29 -20.41
C LEU A 314 38.46 7.00 -20.19
N ASP A 315 37.87 7.50 -21.26
CA ASP A 315 36.60 8.24 -21.29
C ASP A 315 35.43 7.41 -21.84
N ASN A 316 35.69 6.18 -22.27
CA ASN A 316 34.66 5.23 -22.68
C ASN A 316 33.53 5.12 -21.65
N PRO A 317 32.27 4.99 -22.09
CA PRO A 317 31.18 4.53 -21.24
C PRO A 317 31.51 3.14 -20.67
N VAL A 318 31.27 2.94 -19.38
CA VAL A 318 31.53 1.68 -18.68
C VAL A 318 30.24 1.19 -18.02
N ILE A 319 29.89 -0.07 -18.22
CA ILE A 319 28.77 -0.74 -17.54
C ILE A 319 29.32 -1.74 -16.53
N ASP A 320 28.91 -1.60 -15.26
CA ASP A 320 29.18 -2.57 -14.20
C ASP A 320 28.01 -3.55 -14.06
N THR A 321 28.22 -4.76 -14.56
CA THR A 321 27.22 -5.83 -14.50
C THR A 321 26.93 -6.32 -13.08
N LEU A 322 27.82 -6.08 -12.10
CA LEU A 322 27.55 -6.42 -10.71
C LEU A 322 26.49 -5.48 -10.12
N GLN A 323 26.58 -4.18 -10.40
CA GLN A 323 25.55 -3.22 -9.99
C GLN A 323 24.25 -3.46 -10.75
N LEU A 324 24.35 -3.76 -12.05
CA LEU A 324 23.18 -4.10 -12.86
C LEU A 324 22.46 -5.35 -12.32
N ALA A 325 23.21 -6.38 -11.91
CA ALA A 325 22.64 -7.58 -11.31
C ALA A 325 21.93 -7.30 -9.98
N ARG A 326 22.42 -6.36 -9.16
CA ARG A 326 21.75 -5.95 -7.90
C ARG A 326 20.37 -5.36 -8.14
N VAL A 327 20.21 -4.62 -9.23
CA VAL A 327 18.92 -4.04 -9.62
C VAL A 327 18.00 -5.10 -10.23
N LEU A 328 18.51 -5.94 -11.12
CA LEU A 328 17.69 -6.92 -11.84
C LEU A 328 17.35 -8.17 -11.01
N LYS A 329 18.13 -8.45 -9.97
CA LYS A 329 18.05 -9.65 -9.13
C LYS A 329 18.30 -9.34 -7.64
N PRO A 330 17.51 -8.43 -7.02
CA PRO A 330 17.71 -8.00 -5.64
C PRO A 330 17.63 -9.14 -4.62
N GLU A 331 16.99 -10.27 -4.99
CA GLU A 331 16.86 -11.46 -4.15
C GLU A 331 18.17 -12.23 -3.93
N LEU A 332 19.24 -11.95 -4.69
CA LEU A 332 20.51 -12.66 -4.55
C LEU A 332 21.28 -12.19 -3.31
N LYS A 333 21.69 -13.16 -2.47
CA LYS A 333 22.52 -12.90 -1.29
C LYS A 333 23.93 -12.42 -1.64
N TYR A 334 24.49 -12.88 -2.76
CA TYR A 334 25.81 -12.49 -3.25
C TYR A 334 25.81 -12.37 -4.77
N TYR A 335 26.62 -11.46 -5.29
CA TYR A 335 26.67 -11.09 -6.71
C TYR A 335 28.01 -11.44 -7.36
N ARG A 336 28.59 -12.60 -7.03
CA ARG A 336 29.76 -13.11 -7.76
C ARG A 336 29.32 -13.58 -9.16
N LEU A 337 30.19 -13.46 -10.16
CA LEU A 337 29.88 -13.79 -11.57
C LEU A 337 29.16 -15.15 -11.70
N GLY A 338 29.74 -16.23 -11.17
CA GLY A 338 29.13 -17.56 -11.25
C GLY A 338 27.77 -17.73 -10.55
N LEU A 339 27.41 -16.88 -9.57
CA LEU A 339 26.06 -16.83 -9.00
C LEU A 339 25.10 -16.07 -9.91
N VAL A 340 25.55 -14.93 -10.46
CA VAL A 340 24.76 -14.13 -11.40
C VAL A 340 24.47 -14.94 -12.68
N CYS A 341 25.47 -15.63 -13.25
CA CYS A 341 25.28 -16.49 -14.41
C CYS A 341 24.20 -17.55 -14.17
N ARG A 342 24.23 -18.23 -13.01
CA ARG A 342 23.20 -19.21 -12.63
C ARG A 342 21.81 -18.58 -12.50
N ALA A 343 21.72 -17.38 -11.93
CA ALA A 343 20.45 -16.65 -11.76
C ALA A 343 19.80 -16.26 -13.10
N PHE A 344 20.60 -16.10 -14.15
CA PHE A 344 20.18 -15.80 -15.52
C PHE A 344 20.26 -17.03 -16.45
N SER A 345 20.39 -18.25 -15.89
CA SER A 345 20.42 -19.51 -16.63
C SER A 345 21.57 -19.66 -17.64
N VAL A 346 22.70 -19.00 -17.38
CA VAL A 346 23.96 -19.16 -18.11
C VAL A 346 24.83 -20.21 -17.40
N LYS A 347 25.38 -21.17 -18.16
CA LYS A 347 26.24 -22.23 -17.62
C LYS A 347 27.57 -21.64 -17.16
N TYR A 348 27.98 -21.95 -15.93
CA TYR A 348 29.27 -21.56 -15.35
C TYR A 348 30.03 -22.79 -14.86
N ASP A 349 31.24 -22.99 -15.34
CA ASP A 349 32.14 -24.08 -14.99
C ASP A 349 33.25 -23.58 -14.08
N ASN A 350 33.17 -23.95 -12.80
CA ASN A 350 34.14 -23.53 -11.79
C ASN A 350 35.56 -24.08 -12.04
N LYS A 351 35.74 -25.09 -12.91
CA LYS A 351 37.08 -25.64 -13.22
C LYS A 351 37.84 -24.81 -14.24
N THR A 352 37.12 -24.09 -15.09
CA THR A 352 37.67 -23.26 -16.18
C THR A 352 37.60 -21.76 -15.83
N ALA A 353 36.89 -21.41 -14.74
CA ALA A 353 36.86 -20.08 -14.15
C ALA A 353 38.27 -19.55 -13.83
N HIS A 354 38.41 -18.22 -13.78
CA HIS A 354 39.67 -17.50 -13.58
C HIS A 354 40.62 -17.59 -14.77
N ARG A 355 40.01 -17.62 -15.96
CA ARG A 355 40.66 -17.39 -17.24
C ARG A 355 39.89 -16.27 -17.90
N ALA A 356 40.59 -15.19 -18.24
CA ALA A 356 39.94 -13.95 -18.63
C ALA A 356 39.06 -14.11 -19.89
N ASP A 357 39.43 -14.98 -20.83
CA ASP A 357 38.63 -15.29 -22.02
C ASP A 357 37.34 -16.03 -21.70
N TYR A 358 37.40 -16.97 -20.77
CA TYR A 358 36.24 -17.72 -20.30
C TYR A 358 35.26 -16.82 -19.56
N ASP A 359 35.75 -16.05 -18.59
CA ASP A 359 34.91 -15.18 -17.77
C ASP A 359 34.31 -14.03 -18.59
N ALA A 360 35.06 -13.43 -19.53
CA ALA A 360 34.52 -12.44 -20.48
C ALA A 360 33.39 -13.01 -21.36
N ASN A 361 33.51 -14.26 -21.82
CA ASN A 361 32.48 -14.90 -22.64
C ASN A 361 31.20 -15.23 -21.86
N VAL A 362 31.34 -15.77 -20.65
CA VAL A 362 30.18 -16.05 -19.79
C VAL A 362 29.53 -14.73 -19.34
N LEU A 363 30.33 -13.70 -19.08
CA LEU A 363 29.86 -12.35 -18.81
C LEU A 363 29.07 -11.76 -20.00
N ALA A 364 29.54 -11.96 -21.23
CA ALA A 364 28.83 -11.49 -22.41
C ALA A 364 27.45 -12.15 -22.56
N GLN A 365 27.38 -13.46 -22.33
CA GLN A 365 26.11 -14.21 -22.35
C GLN A 365 25.13 -13.71 -21.29
N VAL A 366 25.61 -13.45 -20.06
CA VAL A 366 24.75 -12.97 -18.98
C VAL A 366 24.29 -11.53 -19.22
N PHE A 367 25.18 -10.68 -19.73
CA PHE A 367 24.87 -9.30 -20.07
C PHE A 367 23.79 -9.20 -21.15
N LEU A 368 23.85 -10.03 -22.19
CA LEU A 368 22.79 -10.09 -23.22
C LEU A 368 21.42 -10.47 -22.63
N LYS A 369 21.38 -11.38 -21.65
CA LYS A 369 20.14 -11.73 -20.93
C LYS A 369 19.61 -10.57 -20.08
N MET A 370 20.50 -9.77 -19.50
CA MET A 370 20.11 -8.56 -18.75
C MET A 370 19.47 -7.52 -19.67
N LEU A 371 20.05 -7.29 -20.86
CA LEU A 371 19.51 -6.35 -21.86
C LEU A 371 18.12 -6.77 -22.36
N ASP A 372 17.94 -8.05 -22.68
CA ASP A 372 16.64 -8.59 -23.11
C ASP A 372 15.54 -8.39 -22.04
N LYS A 373 15.88 -8.60 -20.76
CA LYS A 373 14.94 -8.36 -19.65
C LYS A 373 14.51 -6.89 -19.55
N ILE A 374 15.44 -5.95 -19.71
CA ILE A 374 15.15 -4.51 -19.65
C ILE A 374 14.23 -4.08 -20.80
N GLN A 375 14.45 -4.59 -22.01
CA GLN A 375 13.65 -4.24 -23.19
C GLN A 375 12.22 -4.77 -23.12
N ASN A 376 12.01 -5.99 -22.60
CA ASN A 376 10.68 -6.61 -22.53
C ASN A 376 9.75 -5.94 -21.49
N GLU A 377 10.29 -5.30 -20.45
CA GLU A 377 9.50 -4.63 -19.42
C GLU A 377 8.88 -3.30 -19.89
N GLN A 378 9.36 -2.70 -20.98
CA GLN A 378 8.86 -1.42 -21.51
C GLN A 378 7.67 -1.56 -22.48
N ILE A 379 7.37 -2.75 -23.01
CA ILE A 379 6.44 -2.94 -24.13
C ILE A 379 4.98 -3.18 -23.69
N ALA A 380 4.73 -3.47 -22.41
CA ALA A 380 3.45 -4.01 -21.93
C ALA A 380 2.32 -2.98 -21.64
N GLN A 381 2.48 -1.69 -21.98
CA GLN A 381 1.70 -0.60 -21.37
C GLN A 381 0.54 -0.01 -22.20
N SER A 382 0.17 -0.51 -23.39
CA SER A 382 -0.90 0.14 -24.18
C SER A 382 -1.93 -0.84 -24.74
N LEU A 383 -3.23 -0.52 -24.57
CA LEU A 383 -4.37 -0.70 -25.51
C LEU A 383 -5.77 -0.66 -24.81
N VAL A 384 -6.34 0.54 -24.67
CA VAL A 384 -7.47 1.15 -25.41
C VAL A 384 -8.94 0.57 -25.37
N ASP A 385 -9.90 1.54 -25.22
CA ASP A 385 -11.31 1.69 -25.69
C ASP A 385 -12.61 1.37 -24.89
N GLY A 386 -13.45 2.41 -24.73
CA GLY A 386 -14.89 2.45 -25.10
C GLY A 386 -16.01 2.15 -24.09
N TYR A 387 -16.44 3.11 -23.23
CA TYR A 387 -17.65 2.96 -22.38
C TYR A 387 -18.40 4.29 -22.09
N LEU A 388 -19.60 4.16 -21.50
CA LEU A 388 -20.56 5.22 -21.13
C LEU A 388 -20.45 5.63 -19.64
N VAL A 389 -20.93 6.84 -19.30
CA VAL A 389 -20.77 7.51 -17.99
C VAL A 389 -22.15 7.90 -17.42
N GLY A 390 -22.34 7.74 -16.11
CA GLY A 390 -23.52 8.19 -15.35
C GLY A 390 -23.24 9.41 -14.46
N SER A 391 -24.29 10.11 -14.03
CA SER A 391 -24.21 11.32 -13.18
C SER A 391 -24.18 11.02 -11.67
N ARG A 392 -23.58 11.90 -10.84
CA ARG A 392 -23.54 11.80 -9.36
C ARG A 392 -23.38 13.17 -8.69
N GLY A 393 -23.70 13.28 -7.40
CA GLY A 393 -23.24 14.36 -6.53
C GLY A 393 -23.92 15.71 -6.79
N SER A 394 -23.29 16.78 -6.30
CA SER A 394 -23.90 18.12 -6.28
C SER A 394 -23.93 18.81 -7.65
N VAL A 395 -23.17 18.32 -8.63
CA VAL A 395 -23.13 18.87 -10.01
C VAL A 395 -24.49 18.81 -10.71
N GLY A 396 -25.40 17.91 -10.28
CA GLY A 396 -26.79 17.86 -10.74
C GLY A 396 -27.63 19.12 -10.49
N SER A 397 -27.17 20.03 -9.63
CA SER A 397 -27.81 21.33 -9.37
C SER A 397 -27.39 22.46 -10.33
N SER A 398 -26.46 22.19 -11.25
CA SER A 398 -25.95 23.18 -12.22
C SER A 398 -26.59 23.04 -13.59
N LEU A 399 -27.40 24.02 -14.02
CA LEU A 399 -27.99 24.05 -15.35
C LEU A 399 -26.93 24.03 -16.46
N VAL A 400 -25.78 24.67 -16.23
CA VAL A 400 -24.64 24.68 -17.16
C VAL A 400 -24.07 23.26 -17.32
N ALA A 401 -24.02 22.48 -16.25
CA ALA A 401 -23.56 21.08 -16.31
C ALA A 401 -24.55 20.19 -17.06
N THR A 402 -25.85 20.43 -16.92
CA THR A 402 -26.89 19.75 -17.72
C THR A 402 -26.74 20.07 -19.21
N LEU A 403 -26.56 21.35 -19.57
CA LEU A 403 -26.38 21.78 -20.97
C LEU A 403 -25.06 21.29 -21.59
N ALA A 404 -24.04 21.05 -20.77
CA ALA A 404 -22.75 20.51 -21.19
C ALA A 404 -22.72 18.96 -21.25
N ASN A 405 -23.86 18.29 -21.02
CA ASN A 405 -23.95 16.82 -20.91
C ASN A 405 -23.01 16.21 -19.85
N ILE A 406 -22.66 16.97 -18.81
CA ILE A 406 -21.85 16.49 -17.67
C ILE A 406 -22.75 15.73 -16.68
N THR A 407 -24.02 16.12 -16.58
CA THR A 407 -25.04 15.47 -15.75
C THR A 407 -26.34 15.33 -16.52
N GLU A 408 -27.11 14.28 -16.23
CA GLU A 408 -28.45 14.06 -16.81
C GLU A 408 -29.55 14.68 -15.92
N VAL A 409 -29.19 15.18 -14.73
CA VAL A 409 -30.11 15.87 -13.82
C VAL A 409 -30.30 17.31 -14.29
N ASN A 410 -31.54 17.75 -14.42
CA ASN A 410 -31.91 19.12 -14.77
C ASN A 410 -32.43 19.87 -13.53
N PRO A 411 -31.85 21.02 -13.13
CA PRO A 411 -32.16 21.71 -11.87
C PRO A 411 -33.16 22.89 -11.95
N LEU A 412 -33.98 22.99 -13.00
CA LEU A 412 -35.06 23.99 -13.09
C LEU A 412 -36.41 23.54 -12.50
N GLN A 413 -37.25 24.40 -11.92
CA GLN A 413 -38.63 24.08 -11.48
C GLN A 413 -39.46 23.19 -12.43
N PRO A 414 -40.35 22.26 -12.03
CA PRO A 414 -41.16 21.43 -12.96
C PRO A 414 -41.96 22.21 -14.05
N HIS A 415 -41.97 21.71 -15.29
CA HIS A 415 -42.41 22.29 -16.58
C HIS A 415 -42.73 21.19 -17.66
N TYR A 416 -42.64 21.38 -19.00
CA TYR A 416 -42.82 20.32 -20.06
C TYR A 416 -41.96 20.64 -21.30
N LEU A 417 -41.12 19.74 -21.86
CA LEU A 417 -40.36 20.03 -23.10
C LEU A 417 -41.08 19.60 -24.41
N CYS A 418 -41.51 20.54 -25.24
CA CYS A 418 -42.05 20.25 -26.58
C CYS A 418 -40.95 20.35 -27.65
N LEU A 419 -40.55 19.20 -28.22
CA LEU A 419 -39.51 19.07 -29.25
C LEU A 419 -39.84 19.75 -30.60
N SER A 420 -41.05 20.30 -30.76
CA SER A 420 -41.46 21.06 -31.97
C SER A 420 -41.55 22.57 -31.74
N CYS A 421 -41.80 23.05 -30.52
CA CYS A 421 -41.98 24.49 -30.23
C CYS A 421 -41.05 25.04 -29.13
N HIS A 422 -40.11 24.24 -28.63
CA HIS A 422 -39.04 24.64 -27.68
C HIS A 422 -39.50 25.17 -26.31
N TYR A 423 -40.71 24.82 -25.87
CA TYR A 423 -41.09 24.89 -24.44
C TYR A 423 -40.35 23.77 -23.65
N PHE A 424 -39.97 23.86 -22.36
CA PHE A 424 -38.95 22.99 -21.63
C PHE A 424 -39.43 22.33 -20.29
N ASP A 425 -38.74 21.29 -19.70
CA ASP A 425 -38.92 20.67 -18.30
C ASP A 425 -37.63 20.20 -17.51
N GLY A 426 -37.54 20.34 -16.16
CA GLY A 426 -36.49 20.04 -15.15
C GLY A 426 -36.99 19.91 -13.67
N HIS A 427 -36.09 19.78 -12.67
CA HIS A 427 -36.36 19.70 -11.21
C HIS A 427 -35.96 20.96 -10.38
N ASP A 428 -36.72 21.40 -9.37
CA ASP A 428 -36.32 22.57 -8.55
C ASP A 428 -35.15 22.29 -7.59
N ILE A 429 -33.92 22.62 -7.98
CA ILE A 429 -32.72 22.47 -7.14
C ILE A 429 -31.96 23.80 -7.11
N PRO A 430 -31.81 24.45 -5.94
CA PRO A 430 -31.12 25.74 -5.85
C PRO A 430 -29.64 25.58 -6.19
N PHE A 431 -29.14 26.44 -7.10
CA PHE A 431 -27.76 26.43 -7.58
C PHE A 431 -26.73 26.64 -6.46
N GLU A 432 -27.12 27.35 -5.40
CA GLU A 432 -26.31 27.59 -4.21
C GLU A 432 -25.95 26.28 -3.48
N THR A 433 -26.64 25.19 -3.77
CA THR A 433 -26.24 23.84 -3.35
C THR A 433 -24.87 23.45 -3.92
N PHE A 434 -24.54 23.89 -5.15
CA PHE A 434 -23.25 23.66 -5.79
C PHE A 434 -22.16 24.58 -5.22
N LEU A 435 -22.32 25.91 -5.38
CA LEU A 435 -21.25 26.90 -5.11
C LEU A 435 -21.36 27.66 -3.78
N GLY A 436 -22.41 27.46 -2.99
CA GLY A 436 -22.75 28.37 -1.89
C GLY A 436 -23.24 29.73 -2.38
N PHE A 437 -23.60 30.62 -1.45
CA PHE A 437 -24.10 31.96 -1.79
C PHE A 437 -22.96 32.93 -2.14
N ASP A 438 -21.81 32.81 -1.46
CA ASP A 438 -20.70 33.74 -1.58
C ASP A 438 -19.50 33.18 -2.37
N GLY A 439 -19.65 31.98 -2.96
CA GLY A 439 -18.55 31.30 -3.67
C GLY A 439 -17.40 30.86 -2.76
N ASP A 440 -17.66 30.77 -1.46
CA ASP A 440 -16.73 30.31 -0.42
C ASP A 440 -16.60 28.78 -0.37
N LYS A 441 -17.55 28.08 -0.99
CA LYS A 441 -17.50 26.64 -1.19
C LYS A 441 -16.70 26.33 -2.47
N THR A 442 -15.71 25.45 -2.35
CA THR A 442 -15.02 24.85 -3.51
C THR A 442 -15.71 23.52 -3.84
N PRO A 443 -16.54 23.42 -4.91
CA PRO A 443 -17.25 22.19 -5.22
C PRO A 443 -16.42 21.23 -6.06
N ASP A 444 -16.68 19.94 -5.86
CA ASP A 444 -16.16 18.85 -6.68
C ASP A 444 -17.24 18.37 -7.67
N ILE A 445 -16.82 17.92 -8.86
CA ILE A 445 -17.70 17.33 -9.88
C ILE A 445 -17.60 15.81 -9.78
N ASP A 446 -18.67 15.18 -9.28
CA ASP A 446 -18.75 13.73 -9.12
C ASP A 446 -19.35 13.08 -10.36
N LEU A 447 -18.59 12.20 -11.03
CA LEU A 447 -19.07 11.40 -12.16
C LEU A 447 -19.03 9.91 -11.80
N ASN A 448 -20.08 9.19 -12.17
CA ASN A 448 -20.17 7.74 -11.99
C ASN A 448 -19.72 7.03 -13.25
N PHE A 449 -18.50 6.51 -13.24
CA PHE A 449 -18.03 5.61 -14.29
C PHE A 449 -18.34 4.16 -13.91
N SER A 450 -18.59 3.31 -14.91
CA SER A 450 -18.58 1.86 -14.68
C SER A 450 -17.19 1.45 -14.14
N GLY A 451 -17.13 0.41 -13.31
CA GLY A 451 -15.85 -0.09 -12.79
C GLY A 451 -14.86 -0.45 -13.91
N GLU A 452 -15.35 -0.92 -15.05
CA GLU A 452 -14.54 -1.24 -16.24
C GLU A 452 -13.99 -0.02 -16.97
N TYR A 453 -14.61 1.16 -16.84
CA TYR A 453 -14.20 2.39 -17.53
C TYR A 453 -13.48 3.40 -16.65
N GLN A 454 -13.60 3.29 -15.33
CA GLN A 454 -13.03 4.24 -14.39
C GLN A 454 -11.52 4.49 -14.65
N LEU A 455 -10.76 3.44 -14.97
CA LEU A 455 -9.33 3.56 -15.31
C LEU A 455 -9.09 4.37 -16.59
N LYS A 456 -9.96 4.22 -17.60
CA LYS A 456 -9.86 4.93 -18.88
C LYS A 456 -10.21 6.41 -18.71
N ALA A 457 -11.21 6.72 -17.90
CA ALA A 457 -11.52 8.11 -17.53
C ALA A 457 -10.35 8.79 -16.82
N HIS A 458 -9.63 8.06 -15.93
CA HIS A 458 -8.41 8.56 -15.32
C HIS A 458 -7.24 8.74 -16.30
N ASP A 459 -7.14 7.93 -17.36
CA ASP A 459 -6.11 8.11 -18.38
C ASP A 459 -6.43 9.27 -19.34
N PHE A 460 -7.71 9.51 -19.62
CA PHE A 460 -8.13 10.66 -20.41
C PHE A 460 -7.76 11.99 -19.74
N THR A 461 -7.88 12.10 -18.40
CA THR A 461 -7.46 13.31 -17.70
C THR A 461 -5.97 13.57 -17.85
N LYS A 462 -5.13 12.53 -17.85
CA LYS A 462 -3.70 12.65 -18.16
C LYS A 462 -3.43 13.16 -19.58
N GLN A 463 -4.19 12.70 -20.58
CA GLN A 463 -4.07 13.21 -21.94
C GLN A 463 -4.49 14.69 -22.06
N MET A 464 -5.55 15.07 -21.36
CA MET A 464 -6.12 16.41 -21.42
C MET A 464 -5.28 17.45 -20.70
N PHE A 465 -4.76 17.11 -19.51
CA PHE A 465 -4.05 18.05 -18.65
C PHE A 465 -2.52 17.82 -18.63
N GLY A 466 -2.03 16.74 -19.25
CA GLY A 466 -0.65 16.27 -19.18
C GLY A 466 -0.44 15.28 -18.02
N GLU A 467 0.34 14.22 -18.25
CA GLU A 467 0.59 13.16 -17.26
C GLU A 467 1.12 13.69 -15.93
N ASP A 468 1.99 14.70 -15.97
CA ASP A 468 2.61 15.29 -14.77
C ASP A 468 1.69 16.23 -13.97
N ASN A 469 0.50 16.55 -14.50
CA ASN A 469 -0.43 17.51 -13.89
C ASN A 469 -1.66 16.85 -13.27
N VAL A 470 -1.77 15.51 -13.33
CA VAL A 470 -2.92 14.77 -12.82
C VAL A 470 -2.49 13.68 -11.85
N PHE A 471 -3.05 13.72 -10.64
CA PHE A 471 -2.77 12.74 -9.59
C PHE A 471 -4.06 12.10 -9.11
N ARG A 472 -4.02 10.79 -8.86
CA ARG A 472 -5.11 10.10 -8.17
C ARG A 472 -5.06 10.46 -6.69
N ALA A 473 -6.18 10.89 -6.12
CA ALA A 473 -6.27 11.11 -4.68
C ALA A 473 -5.96 9.81 -3.93
N GLY A 474 -4.95 9.84 -3.08
CA GLY A 474 -4.55 8.70 -2.26
C GLY A 474 -5.45 8.56 -1.04
N THR A 475 -5.72 7.32 -0.61
CA THR A 475 -6.38 7.03 0.67
C THR A 475 -5.38 6.40 1.64
N ILE A 476 -5.52 6.73 2.92
CA ILE A 476 -4.70 6.15 3.98
C ILE A 476 -5.60 5.21 4.78
N SER A 477 -5.32 3.92 4.72
CA SER A 477 -6.06 2.90 5.46
C SER A 477 -5.57 2.84 6.91
N THR A 478 -6.44 3.13 7.86
CA THR A 478 -6.16 2.98 9.29
C THR A 478 -6.60 1.61 9.80
N VAL A 479 -6.01 1.13 10.90
CA VAL A 479 -6.51 -0.07 11.59
C VAL A 479 -7.88 0.25 12.20
N ALA A 480 -8.95 -0.18 11.53
CA ALA A 480 -10.32 -0.07 12.00
C ALA A 480 -10.84 -1.44 12.46
N ASN A 481 -11.75 -1.47 13.44
CA ASN A 481 -12.55 -2.66 13.72
C ASN A 481 -13.35 -3.01 12.46
N LYS A 482 -13.04 -4.17 11.85
CA LYS A 482 -13.57 -4.55 10.53
C LYS A 482 -15.09 -4.50 10.49
N THR A 483 -15.63 -3.50 9.80
CA THR A 483 -17.01 -3.45 9.32
C THR A 483 -16.96 -2.91 7.88
N ALA A 484 -16.97 -3.84 6.92
CA ALA A 484 -17.03 -3.65 5.46
C ALA A 484 -15.77 -3.15 4.72
N TYR A 485 -15.61 -3.67 3.50
CA TYR A 485 -14.64 -3.25 2.48
C TYR A 485 -15.40 -2.46 1.42
N ASP A 486 -14.95 -1.25 1.10
CA ASP A 486 -15.53 -0.42 0.04
C ASP A 486 -14.54 -0.34 -1.14
N ILE A 487 -14.97 -0.82 -2.31
CA ILE A 487 -14.25 -0.68 -3.57
C ILE A 487 -15.20 0.06 -4.50
N LEU A 488 -14.94 1.35 -4.68
CA LEU A 488 -15.82 2.27 -5.41
C LEU A 488 -15.74 2.02 -6.92
N GLY A 489 -16.61 1.13 -7.40
CA GLY A 489 -17.13 1.07 -8.77
C GLY A 489 -18.64 0.94 -8.70
N HIS A 490 -19.38 1.73 -9.50
CA HIS A 490 -20.84 1.68 -9.48
C HIS A 490 -21.35 0.60 -10.43
N VAL A 491 -22.31 -0.22 -9.98
CA VAL A 491 -22.89 -1.31 -10.78
C VAL A 491 -23.94 -0.80 -11.76
N ASP A 492 -24.67 0.26 -11.40
CA ASP A 492 -25.78 0.80 -12.23
C ASP A 492 -25.42 1.13 -13.68
N PRO A 493 -24.31 1.85 -13.99
CA PRO A 493 -23.95 2.10 -15.40
C PRO A 493 -23.70 0.81 -16.18
N THR A 494 -23.09 -0.20 -15.55
CA THR A 494 -22.85 -1.51 -16.14
C THR A 494 -24.16 -2.27 -16.38
N ALA A 495 -25.07 -2.25 -15.40
CA ALA A 495 -26.37 -2.91 -15.49
C ALA A 495 -27.25 -2.29 -16.59
N LEU A 496 -27.31 -0.96 -16.67
CA LEU A 496 -28.06 -0.25 -17.71
C LEU A 496 -27.49 -0.51 -19.11
N ARG A 497 -26.15 -0.56 -19.24
CA ARG A 497 -25.51 -0.93 -20.51
C ARG A 497 -25.87 -2.35 -20.93
N MET A 498 -25.78 -3.31 -20.02
CA MET A 498 -26.16 -4.70 -20.30
C MET A 498 -27.63 -4.81 -20.73
N LEU A 499 -28.54 -4.08 -20.07
CA LEU A 499 -29.95 -4.04 -20.45
C LEU A 499 -30.16 -3.42 -21.83
N HIS A 500 -29.48 -2.31 -22.15
CA HIS A 500 -29.50 -1.71 -23.49
C HIS A 500 -29.00 -2.72 -24.55
N ASP A 501 -27.88 -3.37 -24.30
CA ASP A 501 -27.27 -4.30 -25.26
C ASP A 501 -28.13 -5.56 -25.48
N LEU A 502 -28.85 -6.02 -24.44
CA LEU A 502 -29.76 -7.16 -24.54
C LEU A 502 -31.10 -6.83 -25.19
N THR A 503 -31.61 -5.62 -25.00
CA THR A 503 -32.98 -5.25 -25.40
C THR A 503 -33.02 -4.36 -26.64
N GLY A 504 -31.92 -3.70 -26.97
CA GLY A 504 -31.84 -2.64 -27.98
C GLY A 504 -32.58 -1.35 -27.60
N VAL A 505 -33.08 -1.25 -26.36
CA VAL A 505 -33.84 -0.09 -25.88
C VAL A 505 -32.88 0.93 -25.28
N ASP A 506 -32.83 2.12 -25.87
CA ASP A 506 -32.08 3.26 -25.34
C ASP A 506 -32.63 3.69 -23.96
N PRO A 507 -31.84 3.59 -22.87
CA PRO A 507 -32.27 3.98 -21.53
C PRO A 507 -32.82 5.41 -21.44
N LYS A 508 -32.36 6.32 -22.31
CA LYS A 508 -32.82 7.73 -22.33
C LYS A 508 -34.25 7.90 -22.84
N THR A 509 -34.80 6.87 -23.49
CA THR A 509 -36.18 6.91 -24.01
C THR A 509 -37.20 6.34 -23.02
N ILE A 510 -36.76 5.84 -21.86
CA ILE A 510 -37.63 5.24 -20.85
C ILE A 510 -38.39 6.33 -20.07
N PRO A 511 -39.73 6.27 -19.99
CA PRO A 511 -40.53 7.25 -19.27
C PRO A 511 -40.40 7.09 -17.74
N ASN A 512 -40.19 8.21 -17.04
CA ASN A 512 -40.09 8.29 -15.57
C ASN A 512 -41.45 8.27 -14.82
N HIS A 513 -42.57 8.17 -15.55
CA HIS A 513 -43.94 8.24 -15.04
C HIS A 513 -44.78 7.03 -15.45
N ASP A 514 -44.15 5.93 -15.90
CA ASP A 514 -44.87 4.69 -16.20
C ASP A 514 -45.53 4.15 -14.94
N ALA A 515 -46.87 4.07 -14.96
CA ALA A 515 -47.66 3.65 -13.82
C ALA A 515 -47.39 2.20 -13.37
N LYS A 516 -46.97 1.31 -14.29
CA LYS A 516 -46.56 -0.06 -13.94
C LYS A 516 -45.20 -0.06 -13.28
N VAL A 517 -44.25 0.76 -13.74
CA VAL A 517 -42.93 0.84 -13.11
C VAL A 517 -43.04 1.47 -11.72
N LEU A 518 -43.79 2.56 -11.58
CA LEU A 518 -43.99 3.22 -10.29
C LEU A 518 -44.73 2.32 -9.27
N SER A 519 -45.62 1.44 -9.73
CA SER A 519 -46.34 0.55 -8.81
C SER A 519 -45.42 -0.45 -8.10
N LEU A 520 -44.23 -0.76 -8.65
CA LEU A 520 -43.22 -1.59 -8.00
C LEU A 520 -42.80 -1.05 -6.63
N PHE A 521 -42.78 0.26 -6.45
CA PHE A 521 -42.39 0.89 -5.19
C PHE A 521 -43.49 0.86 -4.13
N SER A 522 -44.70 0.39 -4.47
CA SER A 522 -45.86 0.39 -3.58
C SER A 522 -46.55 -0.97 -3.45
N ASN A 523 -46.45 -1.85 -4.45
CA ASN A 523 -47.09 -3.16 -4.47
C ASN A 523 -46.47 -4.11 -5.53
N LEU A 524 -47.05 -5.31 -5.68
CA LEU A 524 -46.59 -6.36 -6.60
C LEU A 524 -47.39 -6.44 -7.92
N SER A 525 -48.30 -5.50 -8.19
CA SER A 525 -49.26 -5.60 -9.32
C SER A 525 -48.58 -5.68 -10.69
N ALA A 526 -47.46 -4.99 -10.88
CA ALA A 526 -46.72 -4.97 -12.15
C ALA A 526 -45.94 -6.27 -12.43
N LEU A 527 -45.61 -7.04 -11.39
CA LEU A 527 -44.83 -8.27 -11.51
C LEU A 527 -45.72 -9.52 -11.66
N ASN A 528 -47.03 -9.39 -11.44
CA ASN A 528 -48.00 -10.50 -11.48
C ASN A 528 -47.60 -11.69 -10.57
N ILE A 529 -47.07 -11.39 -9.38
CA ILE A 529 -46.66 -12.35 -8.34
C ILE A 529 -47.34 -12.01 -7.01
N SER A 530 -47.40 -12.97 -6.10
CA SER A 530 -47.97 -12.78 -4.76
C SER A 530 -46.89 -12.59 -3.70
N SER A 531 -47.24 -11.99 -2.56
CA SER A 531 -46.29 -11.82 -1.44
C SER A 531 -45.76 -13.16 -0.91
N LYS A 532 -46.49 -14.26 -1.10
CA LYS A 532 -46.05 -15.60 -0.72
C LYS A 532 -44.85 -16.06 -1.53
N ASP A 533 -44.75 -15.63 -2.78
CA ASP A 533 -43.65 -15.97 -3.67
C ASP A 533 -42.35 -15.23 -3.29
N LEU A 534 -42.47 -14.19 -2.46
CA LEU A 534 -41.38 -13.35 -1.98
C LEU A 534 -41.24 -13.32 -0.45
N ASN A 535 -41.54 -14.43 0.23
CA ASN A 535 -41.39 -14.57 1.69
C ASN A 535 -42.11 -13.47 2.52
N GLY A 536 -43.25 -12.98 2.04
CA GLY A 536 -44.05 -11.95 2.69
C GLY A 536 -43.72 -10.52 2.27
N GLU A 537 -42.80 -10.31 1.31
CA GLU A 537 -42.56 -8.98 0.74
C GLU A 537 -43.82 -8.44 0.05
N MET A 538 -44.07 -7.15 0.21
CA MET A 538 -45.28 -6.49 -0.30
C MET A 538 -44.96 -5.48 -1.41
N THR A 539 -43.69 -5.11 -1.62
CA THR A 539 -43.20 -4.19 -2.66
C THR A 539 -42.45 -4.95 -3.76
N GLY A 540 -42.53 -4.46 -4.99
CA GLY A 540 -41.76 -4.97 -6.13
C GLY A 540 -40.32 -4.44 -6.22
N ALA A 541 -39.80 -3.79 -5.17
CA ALA A 541 -38.53 -3.07 -5.20
C ALA A 541 -37.28 -3.96 -4.97
N ILE A 542 -37.43 -5.27 -4.78
CA ILE A 542 -36.29 -6.19 -4.60
C ILE A 542 -35.35 -6.08 -5.82
N GLY A 543 -34.06 -5.86 -5.54
CA GLY A 543 -33.03 -5.76 -6.58
C GLY A 543 -32.93 -4.38 -7.25
N ILE A 544 -33.81 -3.43 -6.92
CA ILE A 544 -33.67 -2.03 -7.36
C ILE A 544 -32.60 -1.35 -6.50
N PRO A 545 -31.60 -0.66 -7.10
CA PRO A 545 -30.58 0.08 -6.36
C PRO A 545 -31.20 1.02 -5.32
N GLU A 546 -30.62 1.06 -4.12
CA GLU A 546 -31.09 1.76 -2.91
C GLU A 546 -32.43 1.30 -2.34
N PHE A 547 -33.47 1.26 -3.16
CA PHE A 547 -34.84 0.91 -2.76
C PHE A 547 -35.01 -0.56 -2.37
N GLY A 548 -34.11 -1.42 -2.82
CA GLY A 548 -34.14 -2.85 -2.59
C GLY A 548 -33.67 -3.28 -1.21
N THR A 549 -33.24 -2.39 -0.30
CA THR A 549 -32.80 -2.79 1.05
C THR A 549 -33.97 -3.07 1.99
N GLY A 550 -33.77 -3.93 3.00
CA GLY A 550 -34.85 -4.26 3.95
C GLY A 550 -35.34 -3.05 4.77
N PHE A 551 -34.50 -2.05 4.98
CA PHE A 551 -34.87 -0.78 5.62
C PHE A 551 -35.76 0.05 4.70
N VAL A 552 -35.31 0.30 3.46
CA VAL A 552 -36.03 1.17 2.53
C VAL A 552 -37.34 0.55 2.07
N ARG A 553 -37.43 -0.77 1.88
CA ARG A 553 -38.70 -1.43 1.56
C ARG A 553 -39.77 -1.27 2.64
N LYS A 554 -39.38 -1.17 3.93
CA LYS A 554 -40.31 -0.83 5.01
C LYS A 554 -40.79 0.63 4.92
N MET A 555 -39.89 1.56 4.57
CA MET A 555 -40.27 2.95 4.32
C MET A 555 -41.24 3.05 3.16
N LEU A 556 -40.96 2.38 2.04
CA LEU A 556 -41.83 2.31 0.87
C LEU A 556 -43.23 1.77 1.21
N LEU A 557 -43.31 0.72 2.02
CA LEU A 557 -44.59 0.16 2.45
C LEU A 557 -45.42 1.15 3.29
N ALA A 558 -44.75 1.98 4.09
CA ALA A 558 -45.38 3.00 4.92
C ALA A 558 -45.81 4.24 4.11
N THR A 559 -44.99 4.69 3.16
CA THR A 559 -45.19 5.94 2.41
C THR A 559 -45.96 5.77 1.10
N LYS A 560 -45.88 4.59 0.48
CA LYS A 560 -46.56 4.21 -0.78
C LYS A 560 -46.43 5.28 -1.88
N PRO A 561 -45.19 5.56 -2.34
CA PRO A 561 -44.95 6.60 -3.33
C PRO A 561 -45.63 6.26 -4.66
N ASN A 562 -46.20 7.29 -5.30
CA ASN A 562 -46.90 7.20 -6.59
C ASN A 562 -46.34 8.16 -7.65
N SER A 563 -45.24 8.86 -7.35
CA SER A 563 -44.60 9.80 -8.26
C SER A 563 -43.08 9.76 -8.12
N PHE A 564 -42.37 10.14 -9.19
CA PHE A 564 -40.91 10.22 -9.18
C PHE A 564 -40.38 11.18 -8.10
N ALA A 565 -41.04 12.32 -7.89
CA ALA A 565 -40.65 13.29 -6.86
C ALA A 565 -40.69 12.70 -5.44
N GLN A 566 -41.68 11.86 -5.13
CA GLN A 566 -41.73 11.16 -3.85
C GLN A 566 -40.63 10.12 -3.71
N LEU A 567 -40.23 9.45 -4.81
CA LEU A 567 -39.08 8.54 -4.79
C LEU A 567 -37.77 9.30 -4.50
N VAL A 568 -37.59 10.49 -5.06
CA VAL A 568 -36.44 11.36 -4.73
C VAL A 568 -36.44 11.73 -3.25
N GLN A 569 -37.59 12.13 -2.70
CA GLN A 569 -37.72 12.45 -1.27
C GLN A 569 -37.39 11.24 -0.38
N ILE A 570 -37.92 10.06 -0.71
CA ILE A 570 -37.66 8.83 0.06
C ILE A 570 -36.19 8.45 -0.03
N SER A 571 -35.56 8.59 -1.21
CA SER A 571 -34.12 8.38 -1.37
C SER A 571 -33.33 9.33 -0.46
N GLY A 572 -33.72 10.60 -0.36
CA GLY A 572 -33.12 11.53 0.61
C GLY A 572 -33.28 11.08 2.06
N LEU A 573 -34.49 10.66 2.46
CA LEU A 573 -34.79 10.23 3.83
C LEU A 573 -34.16 8.90 4.21
N SER A 574 -33.86 8.03 3.23
CA SER A 574 -33.30 6.70 3.50
C SER A 574 -31.79 6.68 3.68
N HIS A 575 -31.10 7.79 3.43
CA HIS A 575 -29.63 7.86 3.45
C HIS A 575 -29.14 8.85 4.50
N GLY A 576 -28.79 8.31 5.67
CA GLY A 576 -28.21 9.05 6.78
C GLY A 576 -28.68 8.49 8.12
N THR A 577 -27.77 8.39 9.09
CA THR A 577 -28.16 8.05 10.46
C THR A 577 -28.86 9.26 11.08
N ASP A 578 -30.00 9.03 11.73
CA ASP A 578 -30.83 10.04 12.40
C ASP A 578 -31.51 11.09 11.48
N VAL A 579 -31.71 10.76 10.20
CA VAL A 579 -32.64 11.43 9.27
C VAL A 579 -34.05 10.87 9.48
#